data_AF-A0A1M7PT58-F1
#
_entry.id   AF-A0A1M7PT58-F1
#
_cell.length_a   1.000
_cell.length_b   1.000
_cell.length_c   1.000
_cell.angle_alpha   90.00
_cell.angle_beta   90.00
_cell.angle_gamma   90.00
#
_symmetry.space_group_name_H-M   'P 1'
#
loop_
_entity.id
_entity.type
_entity.pdbx_description
1 polymer ?
#
loop_
_entity_poly.entity_id
_entity_poly.type
_entity_poly.pdbx_seq_one_letter_code
_entity_poly.pdbx_strand_id
1 'polypeptide(L)'
;MKNLKISTRRALGNMAAAVLLAGCLMPAQATSVRVAESPAAWRLENYPGGIVTAYFVSVPCASGQIIFGANAVPADLNRFWATVSLAKATGQKMFVYYESANAPASCVITSFGLDAN
;
A
#
# COMPACT_ATOMS: atom_id res chain seq x y z
N MET A 1 -40.34 70.81 3.79
CA MET A 1 -40.22 69.33 3.84
C MET A 1 -38.98 68.96 3.03
N LYS A 2 -38.04 68.23 3.65
CA LYS A 2 -36.64 68.10 3.20
C LYS A 2 -36.47 66.89 2.26
N ASN A 3 -35.67 67.09 1.22
CA ASN A 3 -35.31 66.13 0.17
C ASN A 3 -34.71 64.82 0.71
N LEU A 4 -35.20 63.67 0.22
CA LEU A 4 -34.67 62.34 0.50
C LEU A 4 -33.66 61.94 -0.60
N LYS A 5 -32.35 62.08 -0.32
CA LYS A 5 -31.29 61.51 -1.16
C LYS A 5 -30.95 60.11 -0.64
N ILE A 6 -31.44 59.07 -1.33
CA ILE A 6 -31.04 57.68 -1.04
C ILE A 6 -29.67 57.44 -1.68
N SER A 7 -28.68 57.25 -0.81
CA SER A 7 -27.29 56.94 -1.15
C SER A 7 -27.18 55.45 -1.50
N THR A 8 -27.01 55.13 -2.78
CA THR A 8 -26.67 53.80 -3.29
C THR A 8 -25.21 53.48 -2.95
N ARG A 9 -24.97 52.92 -1.76
CA ARG A 9 -23.68 52.31 -1.40
C ARG A 9 -23.62 50.88 -1.93
N ARG A 10 -22.82 50.72 -2.99
CA ARG A 10 -22.12 49.52 -3.45
C ARG A 10 -22.28 48.29 -2.54
N ALA A 11 -23.20 47.40 -2.88
CA ALA A 11 -23.13 46.00 -2.51
C ALA A 11 -22.41 45.24 -3.63
N LEU A 12 -21.10 45.49 -3.74
CA LEU A 12 -20.18 44.68 -4.55
C LEU A 12 -19.24 44.01 -3.56
N GLY A 13 -19.49 42.74 -3.28
CA GLY A 13 -18.66 41.95 -2.38
C GLY A 13 -19.48 40.85 -1.76
N ASN A 14 -19.51 39.70 -2.43
CA ASN A 14 -19.60 38.34 -1.86
C ASN A 14 -20.21 37.34 -2.85
N MET A 15 -19.71 37.29 -4.08
CA MET A 15 -19.92 36.16 -4.99
C MET A 15 -18.59 35.76 -5.62
N ALA A 16 -17.67 35.20 -4.82
CA ALA A 16 -16.41 34.63 -5.34
C ALA A 16 -15.81 33.59 -4.39
N ALA A 17 -16.62 32.76 -3.72
CA ALA A 17 -16.11 31.77 -2.77
C ALA A 17 -16.81 30.41 -2.84
N ALA A 18 -17.16 29.93 -4.04
CA ALA A 18 -17.84 28.64 -4.19
C ALA A 18 -17.24 27.68 -5.23
N VAL A 19 -16.12 27.99 -5.89
CA VAL A 19 -15.55 27.15 -6.98
C VAL A 19 -14.06 26.90 -6.78
N LEU A 20 -13.65 26.40 -5.60
CA LEU A 20 -12.24 26.00 -5.36
C LEU A 20 -12.08 24.64 -4.65
N LEU A 21 -13.17 23.91 -4.38
CA LEU A 21 -13.12 22.63 -3.64
C LEU A 21 -13.38 21.37 -4.49
N ALA A 22 -13.59 21.51 -5.81
CA ALA A 22 -13.90 20.38 -6.69
C ALA A 22 -12.66 19.69 -7.32
N GLY A 23 -11.44 20.10 -6.96
CA GLY A 23 -10.24 19.78 -7.74
C GLY A 23 -9.42 18.53 -7.37
N CYS A 24 -9.60 17.90 -6.22
CA CYS A 24 -8.59 16.94 -5.72
C CYS A 24 -9.15 15.63 -5.11
N LEU A 25 -10.26 15.10 -5.62
CA LEU A 25 -10.68 13.72 -5.33
C LEU A 25 -10.21 12.78 -6.45
N MET A 26 -8.90 12.72 -6.70
CA MET A 26 -8.37 11.59 -7.48
C MET A 26 -8.25 10.40 -6.53
N PRO A 27 -8.83 9.23 -6.85
CA PRO A 27 -8.61 8.03 -6.05
C PRO A 27 -7.11 7.73 -6.06
N ALA A 28 -6.52 7.56 -4.87
CA ALA A 28 -5.16 7.06 -4.75
C ALA A 28 -5.12 5.67 -5.38
N GLN A 29 -4.42 5.52 -6.52
CA GLN A 29 -4.26 4.22 -7.14
C GLN A 29 -3.18 3.46 -6.39
N ALA A 30 -3.58 2.43 -5.64
CA ALA A 30 -2.66 1.46 -5.08
C ALA A 30 -1.96 0.76 -6.25
N THR A 31 -0.65 1.00 -6.40
CA THR A 31 0.12 0.36 -7.47
C THR A 31 0.56 -1.01 -6.95
N SER A 32 0.15 -2.09 -7.61
CA SER A 32 0.66 -3.42 -7.25
C SER A 32 2.05 -3.62 -7.85
N VAL A 33 3.06 -3.89 -7.02
CA VAL A 33 4.42 -4.20 -7.49
C VAL A 33 4.66 -5.69 -7.39
N ARG A 34 5.16 -6.31 -8.46
CA ARG A 34 5.57 -7.71 -8.51
C ARG A 34 7.08 -7.82 -8.35
N VAL A 35 7.53 -8.66 -7.43
CA VAL A 35 8.93 -9.10 -7.32
C VAL A 35 8.98 -10.59 -7.61
N ALA A 36 9.99 -11.01 -8.37
CA ALA A 36 10.26 -12.41 -8.68
C ALA A 36 11.72 -12.73 -8.39
N GLU A 37 11.96 -13.48 -7.31
CA GLU A 37 13.33 -13.76 -6.86
C GLU A 37 13.45 -15.10 -6.13
N SER A 38 14.69 -15.53 -5.91
CA SER A 38 14.97 -16.71 -5.10
C SER A 38 14.82 -16.38 -3.62
N PRO A 39 14.02 -17.12 -2.85
CA PRO A 39 13.87 -16.90 -1.42
C PRO A 39 15.02 -17.52 -0.60
N ALA A 40 16.11 -17.99 -1.23
CA ALA A 40 17.22 -18.68 -0.55
C ALA A 40 17.81 -17.88 0.62
N ALA A 41 17.93 -16.56 0.46
CA ALA A 41 18.46 -15.66 1.49
C ALA A 41 17.40 -15.12 2.46
N TRP A 42 16.11 -15.37 2.21
CA TRP A 42 15.05 -14.80 3.04
C TRP A 42 15.08 -15.40 4.44
N ARG A 43 14.88 -14.58 5.47
CA ARG A 43 14.72 -15.07 6.85
C ARG A 43 13.25 -15.03 7.24
N LEU A 44 12.70 -16.19 7.59
CA LEU A 44 11.32 -16.29 8.08
C LEU A 44 11.30 -16.25 9.61
N GLU A 45 10.46 -15.39 10.16
CA GLU A 45 10.26 -15.24 11.60
C GLU A 45 8.77 -15.35 11.96
N ASN A 46 8.52 -16.02 13.09
CA ASN A 46 7.19 -16.13 13.70
C ASN A 46 7.17 -15.28 14.97
N TYR A 47 6.27 -14.30 15.01
CA TYR A 47 6.07 -13.43 16.16
C TYR A 47 4.77 -13.77 16.90
N PRO A 48 4.65 -13.39 18.19
CA PRO A 48 3.41 -13.52 18.94
C PRO A 48 2.21 -12.90 18.19
N GLY A 49 1.03 -13.50 18.37
CA GLY A 49 -0.17 -13.10 17.64
C GLY A 49 -0.29 -13.69 16.25
N GLY A 50 0.57 -14.65 15.88
CA GLY A 50 0.51 -15.33 14.60
C GLY A 50 0.98 -14.44 13.46
N ILE A 51 1.97 -13.58 13.69
CA ILE A 51 2.52 -12.73 12.63
C ILE A 51 3.69 -13.46 11.99
N VAL A 52 3.61 -13.72 10.69
CA VAL A 52 4.74 -14.22 9.88
C VAL A 52 5.39 -13.04 9.18
N THR A 53 6.70 -12.93 9.30
CA THR A 53 7.49 -11.90 8.63
C THR A 53 8.63 -12.54 7.85
N ALA A 54 8.86 -12.07 6.62
CA ALA A 54 10.04 -12.43 5.84
C ALA A 54 10.98 -11.22 5.75
N TYR A 55 12.27 -11.42 6.03
CA TYR A 55 13.32 -10.41 5.91
C TYR A 55 14.28 -10.74 4.76
N PHE A 56 15.06 -9.73 4.36
CA PHE A 56 16.04 -9.79 3.26
C PHE A 56 15.42 -10.07 1.90
N VAL A 57 14.18 -9.60 1.73
CA VAL A 57 13.50 -9.58 0.43
C VAL A 57 13.99 -8.38 -0.35
N SER A 58 14.20 -8.52 -1.65
CA SER A 58 14.66 -7.41 -2.48
C SER A 58 13.65 -6.27 -2.60
N VAL A 59 14.13 -5.16 -3.18
CA VAL A 59 13.40 -3.90 -3.43
C VAL A 59 12.09 -4.20 -4.19
N PRO A 60 10.93 -3.60 -3.84
CA PRO A 60 10.70 -2.26 -3.30
C PRO A 60 10.67 -2.11 -1.78
N CYS A 61 10.84 -3.19 -1.02
CA CYS A 61 10.69 -3.15 0.43
C CYS A 61 11.93 -2.53 1.08
N ALA A 62 11.84 -1.28 1.53
CA ALA A 62 13.01 -0.51 1.99
C ALA A 62 13.75 -1.16 3.17
N SER A 63 13.05 -1.88 4.05
CA SER A 63 13.65 -2.66 5.14
C SER A 63 13.93 -4.13 4.79
N GLY A 64 13.64 -4.53 3.55
CA GLY A 64 13.62 -5.94 3.14
C GLY A 64 12.58 -6.78 3.88
N GLN A 65 11.64 -6.15 4.57
CA GLN A 65 10.60 -6.80 5.35
C GLN A 65 9.30 -6.91 4.55
N ILE A 66 8.74 -8.12 4.57
CA ILE A 66 7.40 -8.42 4.11
C ILE A 66 6.50 -8.75 5.31
N ILE A 67 5.31 -8.15 5.32
CA ILE A 67 4.27 -8.39 6.32
C ILE A 67 2.92 -8.71 5.66
N PHE A 68 2.01 -9.28 6.44
CA PHE A 68 0.64 -9.51 6.03
C PHE A 68 -0.26 -8.34 6.43
N GLY A 69 -1.28 -8.06 5.62
CA GLY A 69 -2.31 -7.08 5.96
C GLY A 69 -3.19 -7.56 7.12
N ALA A 70 -3.95 -6.64 7.72
CA ALA A 70 -4.79 -6.91 8.89
C ALA A 70 -5.86 -8.00 8.67
N ASN A 71 -6.18 -8.33 7.42
CA ASN A 71 -7.20 -9.31 7.05
C ASN A 71 -6.63 -10.73 6.83
N ALA A 72 -5.32 -10.93 6.96
CA ALA A 72 -4.72 -12.24 6.76
C ALA A 72 -5.16 -13.22 7.84
N VAL A 73 -5.54 -14.43 7.41
CA VAL A 73 -5.94 -15.50 8.32
C VAL A 73 -4.79 -16.49 8.55
N PRO A 74 -4.82 -17.31 9.62
CA PRO A 74 -3.79 -18.33 9.88
C PRO A 74 -3.49 -19.24 8.68
N ALA A 75 -4.49 -19.53 7.85
CA ALA A 75 -4.32 -20.32 6.65
C ALA A 75 -3.41 -19.64 5.61
N ASP A 76 -3.48 -18.32 5.44
CA ASP A 76 -2.65 -17.57 4.49
C ASP A 76 -1.17 -17.62 4.89
N LEU A 77 -0.94 -17.44 6.20
CA LEU A 77 0.39 -17.49 6.81
C LEU A 77 1.04 -18.86 6.66
N ASN A 78 0.27 -19.93 6.93
CA ASN A 78 0.73 -21.30 6.75
C ASN A 78 1.06 -21.61 5.28
N ARG A 79 0.22 -21.14 4.34
CA ARG A 79 0.48 -21.28 2.91
C ARG A 79 1.73 -20.55 2.47
N PHE A 80 1.97 -19.35 3.00
CA PHE A 80 3.18 -18.60 2.71
C PHE A 80 4.42 -19.29 3.24
N TRP A 81 4.40 -19.74 4.50
CA TRP A 81 5.48 -20.49 5.11
C TRP A 81 5.83 -21.75 4.30
N ALA A 82 4.82 -22.52 3.92
CA ALA A 82 4.98 -23.72 3.13
C ALA A 82 5.57 -23.42 1.74
N THR A 83 5.11 -22.35 1.09
CA THR A 83 5.58 -21.96 -0.25
C THR A 83 7.03 -21.49 -0.21
N VAL A 84 7.41 -20.65 0.76
CA VAL A 84 8.81 -20.22 0.95
C VAL A 84 9.72 -21.40 1.27
N SER A 85 9.27 -22.31 2.14
CA SER A 85 10.03 -23.50 2.49
C SER A 85 10.22 -24.42 1.28
N LEU A 86 9.18 -24.62 0.48
CA LEU A 86 9.23 -25.40 -0.75
C LEU A 86 10.18 -24.78 -1.78
N ALA A 87 10.04 -23.48 -2.05
CA ALA A 87 10.88 -22.75 -2.98
C ALA A 87 12.36 -22.80 -2.60
N LYS A 88 12.67 -22.68 -1.30
CA LYS A 88 14.03 -22.87 -0.79
C LYS A 88 14.54 -24.29 -1.02
N ALA A 89 13.72 -25.30 -0.74
CA ALA A 89 14.09 -26.69 -0.90
C ALA A 89 14.30 -27.09 -2.37
N THR A 90 13.53 -26.50 -3.30
CA THR A 90 13.59 -26.79 -4.73
C THR A 90 14.49 -25.85 -5.52
N GLY A 91 15.00 -24.79 -4.89
CA GLY A 91 15.75 -23.73 -5.57
C GLY A 91 14.91 -22.91 -6.56
N GLN A 92 13.58 -23.01 -6.50
CA GLN A 92 12.69 -22.24 -7.37
C GLN A 92 12.54 -20.80 -6.89
N LYS A 93 12.31 -19.90 -7.85
CA LYS A 93 11.95 -18.52 -7.54
C LYS A 93 10.51 -18.46 -7.02
N MET A 94 10.24 -17.43 -6.24
CA MET A 94 8.89 -17.04 -5.85
C MET A 94 8.54 -15.70 -6.47
N PHE A 95 7.27 -15.52 -6.81
CA PHE A 95 6.73 -14.19 -7.02
C PHE A 95 5.99 -13.73 -5.77
N VAL A 96 6.03 -12.42 -5.53
CA VAL A 96 5.21 -11.76 -4.53
C VAL A 96 4.70 -10.44 -5.10
N TYR A 97 3.41 -10.20 -4.91
CA TYR A 97 2.74 -8.93 -5.17
C TYR A 97 2.55 -8.18 -3.86
N TYR A 98 2.84 -6.89 -3.90
CA TYR A 98 2.66 -5.99 -2.77
C TYR A 98 1.77 -4.81 -3.15
N GLU A 99 1.04 -4.29 -2.18
CA GLU A 99 0.47 -2.94 -2.27
C GLU A 99 1.58 -1.90 -2.11
N SER A 100 1.92 -1.17 -3.18
CA SER A 100 2.80 -0.01 -3.12
C SER A 100 1.96 1.26 -3.04
N ALA A 101 1.96 1.87 -1.84
CA ALA A 101 1.44 3.21 -1.61
C ALA A 101 2.56 4.27 -1.48
N ASN A 102 3.78 4.00 -2.00
CA ASN A 102 5.05 4.73 -1.84
C ASN A 102 5.97 4.11 -0.77
N ALA A 103 6.84 3.19 -1.22
CA ALA A 103 7.99 2.62 -0.48
C ALA A 103 7.80 2.56 1.05
N PRO A 104 6.77 1.85 1.54
CA PRO A 104 6.56 1.72 2.97
C PRO A 104 7.78 1.04 3.61
N ALA A 105 8.04 1.36 4.88
CA ALA A 105 9.07 0.68 5.67
C ALA A 105 8.89 -0.85 5.60
N SER A 106 7.67 -1.35 5.41
CA SER A 106 7.36 -2.78 5.24
C SER A 106 6.40 -2.97 4.06
N CYS A 107 6.61 -3.99 3.23
CA CYS A 107 5.70 -4.31 2.14
C CYS A 107 4.54 -5.21 2.62
N VAL A 108 3.31 -4.82 2.33
CA VAL A 108 2.12 -5.64 2.61
C VAL A 108 1.86 -6.59 1.44
N ILE A 109 1.89 -7.90 1.67
CA ILE A 109 1.60 -8.90 0.63
C ILE A 109 0.13 -8.86 0.25
N THR A 110 -0.14 -8.90 -1.05
CA THR A 110 -1.47 -9.17 -1.60
C THR A 110 -1.57 -10.53 -2.29
N SER A 111 -0.48 -11.04 -2.86
CA SER A 111 -0.44 -12.36 -3.49
C SER A 111 0.99 -12.91 -3.55
N PHE A 112 1.14 -14.23 -3.57
CA PHE A 112 2.43 -14.91 -3.64
C PHE A 112 2.29 -16.28 -4.30
N GLY A 113 3.41 -16.82 -4.77
CA GLY A 113 3.46 -18.18 -5.30
C GLY A 113 4.84 -18.57 -5.80
N LEU A 114 4.95 -19.80 -6.28
CA LEU A 114 6.12 -20.22 -7.05
C LEU A 114 6.11 -19.53 -8.41
N ASP A 115 7.25 -19.00 -8.82
CA ASP A 115 7.43 -18.43 -10.14
C ASP A 115 7.90 -19.52 -11.10
N ALA A 116 7.01 -19.90 -12.03
CA ALA A 116 7.39 -20.75 -13.14
C ALA A 116 8.13 -19.86 -14.15
N ASN A 117 9.46 -19.98 -14.21
CA ASN A 117 10.29 -19.32 -15.24
C ASN A 117 9.71 -19.54 -16.64
#